data_AF-A0A525WER3-F1
#
_entry.id   AF-A0A525WER3-F1
#
_cell.length_a   1.000
_cell.length_b   1.000
_cell.length_c   1.000
_cell.angle_alpha   90.00
_cell.angle_beta   90.00
_cell.angle_gamma   90.00
#
_symmetry.space_group_name_H-M   'P 1'
#
loop_
_entity.id
_entity.type
_entity.pdbx_description
1 polymer ?
#
loop_
_entity_poly.entity_id
_entity_poly.type
_entity_poly.pdbx_seq_one_letter_code
_entity_poly.pdbx_strand_id
1 'polypeptide(L)'
;MAHEQPTKVLLVAFTDNAAAAVYAINRLQPEALCFVLPESAKALVESAVQPNIEHMPRRWDWVVLADTINVAVCHHALAGALPDLLKTWDVHSGDLVLDLTGATPAMAGALTLVTLPISSRTVALLPWSEGEESEPIPLNGRSMRWAQGNLWDDVALVSRHEAAELFNRGMYQASARLFREIEARVSGGQKPTYRAFADLAEGYEFWERFHYRQAWDKLKTATKALEMASLWGGPPGLKAVLPGIKANAGFLERLVLDPAAVKDSLSLDLFAHVSRRLHMAHDPEAAMIALVRALEAFAQRQLFKQYKIKTWDVQPEQLPQILQEACRTSWLNDVDGKYNMPRQSQFRALAELGDPLGHAFVREWPTMKPLLDAANQSVLGHGFEPVKAERVQQLYDIVLKLTGVSESSLPKFPTLAL
;
A
#
# COMPACT_ATOMS: atom_id res chain seq x y z
N MET A 1 2.31 -33.32 -22.67
CA MET A 1 1.33 -32.27 -22.89
C MET A 1 0.92 -31.62 -21.57
N ALA A 2 1.79 -30.80 -20.90
CA ALA A 2 1.56 -30.06 -19.67
C ALA A 2 0.09 -29.74 -19.48
N HIS A 3 -0.79 -30.60 -19.01
CA HIS A 3 -2.16 -30.41 -18.55
C HIS A 3 -2.37 -29.01 -17.99
N GLU A 4 -2.66 -28.02 -18.84
CA GLU A 4 -3.00 -26.65 -18.46
C GLU A 4 -4.20 -26.62 -17.53
N GLN A 5 -4.13 -25.96 -16.43
CA GLN A 5 -5.09 -25.80 -15.34
C GLN A 5 -6.42 -25.25 -15.85
N PRO A 6 -7.50 -25.95 -15.60
CA PRO A 6 -8.84 -25.40 -15.83
C PRO A 6 -8.96 -23.92 -15.45
N THR A 7 -9.72 -23.20 -16.31
CA THR A 7 -9.91 -21.79 -16.04
C THR A 7 -11.31 -21.51 -15.52
N LYS A 8 -11.38 -20.48 -14.66
CA LYS A 8 -12.67 -20.12 -14.07
C LYS A 8 -13.62 -19.56 -15.12
N VAL A 9 -13.16 -18.56 -15.89
CA VAL A 9 -13.98 -17.93 -16.91
C VAL A 9 -13.18 -17.81 -18.21
N LEU A 10 -13.82 -18.20 -19.33
CA LEU A 10 -13.23 -18.03 -20.65
C LEU A 10 -14.12 -17.18 -21.55
N LEU A 11 -13.56 -16.04 -22.06
CA LEU A 11 -14.20 -15.27 -23.10
C LEU A 11 -13.62 -15.60 -24.47
N VAL A 12 -14.51 -16.03 -25.35
CA VAL A 12 -14.04 -16.46 -26.66
C VAL A 12 -14.54 -15.49 -27.73
N ALA A 13 -13.55 -14.72 -28.31
CA ALA A 13 -13.92 -13.96 -29.50
C ALA A 13 -14.10 -14.89 -30.70
N PHE A 14 -15.30 -14.77 -31.33
CA PHE A 14 -15.64 -15.77 -32.33
C PHE A 14 -16.30 -15.13 -33.54
N THR A 15 -15.72 -15.54 -34.81
CA THR A 15 -16.37 -15.10 -36.05
C THR A 15 -16.72 -16.29 -36.91
N ASP A 16 -15.70 -17.18 -37.22
CA ASP A 16 -16.09 -18.24 -38.14
C ASP A 16 -15.23 -19.48 -37.94
N ASN A 17 -14.28 -19.45 -37.08
CA ASN A 17 -13.35 -20.57 -36.94
C ASN A 17 -13.73 -21.48 -35.78
N ALA A 18 -14.60 -22.47 -36.01
CA ALA A 18 -15.19 -23.36 -35.00
C ALA A 18 -14.14 -24.31 -34.43
N ALA A 19 -13.27 -24.78 -35.29
CA ALA A 19 -12.25 -25.73 -34.87
C ALA A 19 -11.32 -25.13 -33.82
N ALA A 20 -10.97 -23.92 -34.08
CA ALA A 20 -10.08 -23.23 -33.16
C ALA A 20 -10.75 -23.00 -31.81
N ALA A 21 -11.96 -22.57 -31.86
CA ALA A 21 -12.72 -22.33 -30.64
C ALA A 21 -12.85 -23.61 -29.81
N VAL A 22 -13.15 -24.73 -30.47
CA VAL A 22 -13.30 -26.02 -29.82
C VAL A 22 -11.98 -26.41 -29.14
N TYR A 23 -10.95 -26.20 -29.91
CA TYR A 23 -9.64 -26.55 -29.38
C TYR A 23 -9.35 -25.78 -28.09
N ALA A 24 -9.50 -24.46 -28.13
CA ALA A 24 -9.22 -23.61 -26.98
C ALA A 24 -10.09 -23.99 -25.79
N ILE A 25 -11.35 -24.23 -25.99
CA ILE A 25 -12.31 -24.55 -24.93
C ILE A 25 -11.93 -25.87 -24.29
N ASN A 26 -11.62 -26.80 -25.10
CA ASN A 26 -11.30 -28.12 -24.59
C ASN A 26 -9.97 -28.13 -23.84
N ARG A 27 -9.10 -27.36 -24.37
CA ARG A 27 -7.80 -27.26 -23.74
C ARG A 27 -7.90 -26.59 -22.38
N LEU A 28 -8.72 -25.54 -22.18
CA LEU A 28 -8.76 -24.71 -20.99
C LEU A 28 -9.83 -25.19 -20.03
N GLN A 29 -10.75 -25.91 -20.47
CA GLN A 29 -11.81 -26.50 -19.65
C GLN A 29 -12.41 -25.47 -18.69
N PRO A 30 -13.07 -24.41 -19.22
CA PRO A 30 -13.59 -23.35 -18.34
C PRO A 30 -14.82 -23.77 -17.56
N GLU A 31 -14.93 -23.23 -16.38
CA GLU A 31 -16.16 -23.39 -15.59
C GLU A 31 -17.30 -22.57 -16.16
N ALA A 32 -16.98 -21.38 -16.62
CA ALA A 32 -17.92 -20.47 -17.30
C ALA A 32 -17.37 -20.03 -18.66
N LEU A 33 -18.31 -19.92 -19.63
CA LEU A 33 -17.92 -19.64 -21.01
C LEU A 33 -18.80 -18.56 -21.63
N CYS A 34 -18.13 -17.52 -22.18
CA CYS A 34 -18.89 -16.49 -22.90
C CYS A 34 -18.32 -16.28 -24.29
N PHE A 35 -19.26 -16.34 -25.26
CA PHE A 35 -18.89 -16.01 -26.63
C PHE A 35 -19.13 -14.53 -26.93
N VAL A 36 -18.11 -13.90 -27.50
CA VAL A 36 -18.26 -12.58 -28.08
C VAL A 36 -18.26 -12.66 -29.59
N LEU A 37 -19.41 -12.40 -30.18
CA LEU A 37 -19.57 -12.74 -31.59
C LEU A 37 -20.64 -11.88 -32.25
N PRO A 38 -20.63 -11.79 -33.63
CA PRO A 38 -21.78 -11.22 -34.32
C PRO A 38 -22.99 -12.15 -34.35
N GLU A 39 -24.15 -11.63 -34.61
CA GLU A 39 -25.37 -12.43 -34.65
C GLU A 39 -25.26 -13.57 -35.66
N SER A 40 -24.59 -13.36 -36.71
CA SER A 40 -24.49 -14.31 -37.81
C SER A 40 -23.70 -15.54 -37.41
N ALA A 41 -22.94 -15.51 -36.36
CA ALA A 41 -22.02 -16.59 -35.98
C ALA A 41 -22.67 -17.51 -34.94
N LYS A 42 -23.84 -17.28 -34.48
CA LYS A 42 -24.51 -18.06 -33.44
C LYS A 42 -24.81 -19.47 -33.92
N ALA A 43 -25.29 -19.52 -35.15
CA ALA A 43 -25.67 -20.80 -35.70
C ALA A 43 -24.46 -21.74 -35.80
N LEU A 44 -23.42 -21.14 -36.11
CA LEU A 44 -22.20 -21.93 -36.24
C LEU A 44 -21.75 -22.46 -34.89
N VAL A 45 -21.83 -21.68 -33.84
CA VAL A 45 -21.49 -22.14 -32.50
C VAL A 45 -22.35 -23.35 -32.13
N GLU A 46 -23.54 -23.30 -32.41
CA GLU A 46 -24.48 -24.34 -32.02
C GLU A 46 -24.24 -25.63 -32.81
N SER A 47 -23.95 -25.45 -34.04
CA SER A 47 -23.90 -26.62 -34.92
C SER A 47 -22.50 -27.24 -34.94
N ALA A 48 -21.45 -26.39 -34.63
CA ALA A 48 -20.11 -26.87 -34.92
C ALA A 48 -19.21 -26.78 -33.70
N VAL A 49 -19.50 -25.95 -32.72
CA VAL A 49 -18.67 -25.80 -31.54
C VAL A 49 -19.23 -26.61 -30.39
N GLN A 50 -20.47 -26.51 -30.07
CA GLN A 50 -21.11 -27.06 -28.88
C GLN A 50 -21.05 -28.58 -28.87
N PRO A 51 -21.32 -29.18 -29.98
CA PRO A 51 -21.31 -30.65 -29.98
C PRO A 51 -19.92 -31.23 -29.71
N ASN A 52 -18.94 -30.38 -29.90
CA ASN A 52 -17.58 -30.91 -29.84
C ASN A 52 -16.86 -30.46 -28.57
N ILE A 53 -17.54 -29.91 -27.66
CA ILE A 53 -16.99 -29.57 -26.35
C ILE A 53 -16.96 -30.79 -25.46
N GLU A 54 -15.81 -31.14 -24.97
CA GLU A 54 -15.61 -32.37 -24.22
C GLU A 54 -16.20 -32.27 -22.83
N HIS A 55 -16.00 -31.13 -22.23
CA HIS A 55 -16.53 -30.80 -20.90
C HIS A 55 -17.31 -29.50 -20.94
N MET A 56 -18.65 -29.67 -20.75
CA MET A 56 -19.50 -28.48 -20.86
C MET A 56 -19.34 -27.59 -19.63
N PRO A 57 -19.24 -26.23 -19.89
CA PRO A 57 -19.19 -25.31 -18.74
C PRO A 57 -20.47 -25.30 -17.92
N ARG A 58 -20.37 -24.91 -16.67
CA ARG A 58 -21.54 -24.83 -15.79
C ARG A 58 -22.47 -23.71 -16.23
N ARG A 59 -21.83 -22.74 -16.70
CA ARG A 59 -22.53 -21.56 -17.19
C ARG A 59 -21.98 -21.11 -18.55
N TRP A 60 -22.91 -20.62 -19.42
CA TRP A 60 -22.42 -20.03 -20.66
C TRP A 60 -23.37 -18.96 -21.17
N ASP A 61 -22.81 -17.93 -21.88
CA ASP A 61 -23.54 -16.81 -22.44
C ASP A 61 -22.85 -16.27 -23.70
N TRP A 62 -23.68 -15.37 -24.42
CA TRP A 62 -23.12 -14.66 -25.56
C TRP A 62 -23.19 -13.15 -25.37
N VAL A 63 -22.23 -12.50 -25.81
CA VAL A 63 -22.33 -11.07 -26.08
C VAL A 63 -22.32 -10.82 -27.58
N VAL A 64 -23.46 -10.33 -28.09
CA VAL A 64 -23.62 -10.16 -29.53
C VAL A 64 -23.18 -8.76 -29.94
N LEU A 65 -22.30 -8.78 -30.98
CA LEU A 65 -21.82 -7.51 -31.50
C LEU A 65 -22.54 -7.13 -32.79
N ALA A 66 -23.04 -5.92 -32.87
CA ALA A 66 -23.71 -5.44 -34.07
C ALA A 66 -22.72 -5.13 -35.18
N ASP A 67 -21.49 -4.88 -34.80
CA ASP A 67 -20.39 -4.52 -35.68
C ASP A 67 -19.07 -5.11 -35.18
N THR A 68 -18.30 -5.70 -36.19
CA THR A 68 -17.05 -6.31 -35.76
C THR A 68 -15.86 -5.56 -36.33
N ILE A 69 -16.14 -4.43 -36.96
CA ILE A 69 -15.07 -3.71 -37.64
C ILE A 69 -14.78 -2.40 -36.91
N ASN A 70 -15.82 -1.84 -36.29
CA ASN A 70 -15.68 -0.57 -35.58
C ASN A 70 -15.33 -0.77 -34.11
N VAL A 71 -14.17 -0.35 -33.67
CA VAL A 71 -13.65 -0.62 -32.34
C VAL A 71 -14.52 0.08 -31.30
N ALA A 72 -14.97 1.31 -31.52
CA ALA A 72 -15.78 2.06 -30.56
C ALA A 72 -17.12 1.39 -30.32
N VAL A 73 -17.71 0.89 -31.38
CA VAL A 73 -18.99 0.21 -31.28
C VAL A 73 -18.83 -1.09 -30.51
N CYS A 74 -17.76 -1.77 -30.81
CA CYS A 74 -17.46 -3.00 -30.09
C CYS A 74 -17.24 -2.75 -28.62
N HIS A 75 -16.45 -1.75 -28.39
CA HIS A 75 -16.16 -1.41 -27.00
C HIS A 75 -17.42 -1.06 -26.23
N HIS A 76 -18.27 -0.18 -26.80
CA HIS A 76 -19.51 0.22 -26.16
C HIS A 76 -20.38 -0.98 -25.83
N ALA A 77 -20.50 -1.90 -26.72
CA ALA A 77 -21.30 -3.10 -26.52
C ALA A 77 -20.73 -3.96 -25.39
N LEU A 78 -19.48 -4.11 -25.45
CA LEU A 78 -18.82 -4.96 -24.47
C LEU A 78 -18.82 -4.31 -23.09
N ALA A 79 -18.52 -3.02 -23.01
CA ALA A 79 -18.50 -2.29 -21.75
C ALA A 79 -19.87 -2.28 -21.09
N GLY A 80 -20.92 -2.41 -21.90
CA GLY A 80 -22.28 -2.42 -21.40
C GLY A 80 -22.74 -3.79 -20.92
N ALA A 81 -22.17 -4.84 -21.44
CA ALA A 81 -22.70 -6.19 -21.20
C ALA A 81 -21.82 -6.97 -20.25
N LEU A 82 -20.58 -6.81 -20.32
CA LEU A 82 -19.65 -7.72 -19.68
C LEU A 82 -19.61 -7.50 -18.18
N PRO A 83 -19.63 -6.28 -17.67
CA PRO A 83 -19.57 -6.09 -16.22
C PRO A 83 -20.69 -6.82 -15.47
N ASP A 84 -21.89 -6.69 -15.95
CA ASP A 84 -23.03 -7.35 -15.30
C ASP A 84 -22.89 -8.87 -15.37
N LEU A 85 -22.44 -9.29 -16.54
CA LEU A 85 -22.24 -10.73 -16.71
C LEU A 85 -21.20 -11.26 -15.74
N LEU A 86 -20.10 -10.60 -15.71
CA LEU A 86 -19.00 -11.03 -14.86
C LEU A 86 -19.36 -10.94 -13.39
N LYS A 87 -20.09 -9.98 -13.05
CA LYS A 87 -20.61 -9.85 -11.68
C LYS A 87 -21.51 -11.02 -11.33
N THR A 88 -22.37 -11.37 -12.22
CA THR A 88 -23.30 -12.48 -12.02
C THR A 88 -22.55 -13.80 -11.85
N TRP A 89 -21.49 -13.85 -12.54
CA TRP A 89 -20.71 -15.08 -12.49
C TRP A 89 -19.72 -15.04 -11.34
N ASP A 90 -19.69 -14.01 -10.52
CA ASP A 90 -18.81 -13.85 -9.38
C ASP A 90 -17.34 -13.97 -9.80
N VAL A 91 -17.06 -13.26 -10.88
CA VAL A 91 -15.70 -13.28 -11.41
C VAL A 91 -14.85 -12.26 -10.68
N HIS A 92 -13.65 -12.70 -10.17
CA HIS A 92 -12.70 -11.83 -9.49
C HIS A 92 -11.49 -11.54 -10.38
N SER A 93 -10.74 -10.52 -10.03
CA SER A 93 -9.53 -10.16 -10.74
C SER A 93 -8.60 -11.37 -10.89
N GLY A 94 -8.19 -11.55 -12.07
CA GLY A 94 -7.28 -12.65 -12.33
C GLY A 94 -7.96 -13.94 -12.71
N ASP A 95 -9.30 -13.98 -12.80
CA ASP A 95 -10.10 -15.16 -13.05
C ASP A 95 -10.34 -15.36 -14.55
N LEU A 96 -10.22 -14.30 -15.33
CA LEU A 96 -10.72 -14.25 -16.69
C LEU A 96 -9.61 -14.49 -17.70
N VAL A 97 -9.82 -15.43 -18.63
CA VAL A 97 -8.92 -15.68 -19.75
C VAL A 97 -9.60 -15.26 -21.05
N LEU A 98 -8.84 -14.52 -21.86
CA LEU A 98 -9.35 -14.05 -23.14
C LEU A 98 -8.78 -14.87 -24.30
N ASP A 99 -9.70 -15.41 -25.06
CA ASP A 99 -9.29 -16.06 -26.29
C ASP A 99 -9.50 -15.14 -27.50
N LEU A 100 -8.33 -14.80 -28.17
CA LEU A 100 -8.41 -13.80 -29.23
C LEU A 100 -8.19 -14.44 -30.60
N THR A 101 -8.28 -15.71 -30.66
CA THR A 101 -7.98 -16.46 -31.86
C THR A 101 -8.88 -16.02 -33.02
N GLY A 102 -10.17 -15.86 -32.70
CA GLY A 102 -11.15 -15.58 -33.72
C GLY A 102 -11.56 -14.13 -33.80
N ALA A 103 -10.78 -13.29 -33.12
CA ALA A 103 -11.17 -11.90 -33.01
C ALA A 103 -10.79 -11.11 -34.25
N THR A 104 -11.66 -10.22 -34.78
CA THR A 104 -11.24 -9.15 -35.66
C THR A 104 -10.38 -8.13 -34.92
N PRO A 105 -9.61 -7.30 -35.64
CA PRO A 105 -8.81 -6.29 -34.96
C PRO A 105 -9.64 -5.40 -34.04
N ALA A 106 -10.85 -5.00 -34.47
CA ALA A 106 -11.72 -4.17 -33.64
C ALA A 106 -12.16 -4.90 -32.38
N MET A 107 -12.51 -6.19 -32.51
CA MET A 107 -12.89 -7.01 -31.37
C MET A 107 -11.74 -7.12 -30.37
N ALA A 108 -10.60 -7.46 -30.95
CA ALA A 108 -9.43 -7.66 -30.10
C ALA A 108 -9.11 -6.41 -29.29
N GLY A 109 -9.11 -5.18 -29.97
CA GLY A 109 -8.88 -3.93 -29.28
C GLY A 109 -9.87 -3.64 -28.18
N ALA A 110 -11.10 -3.85 -28.47
CA ALA A 110 -12.18 -3.56 -27.53
C ALA A 110 -12.15 -4.52 -26.34
N LEU A 111 -11.98 -5.81 -26.58
CA LEU A 111 -11.96 -6.84 -25.55
C LEU A 111 -10.80 -6.63 -24.60
N THR A 112 -9.68 -6.34 -25.22
CA THR A 112 -8.50 -6.12 -24.40
C THR A 112 -8.71 -4.94 -23.45
N LEU A 113 -9.28 -3.82 -23.93
CA LEU A 113 -9.49 -2.62 -23.14
C LEU A 113 -10.51 -2.86 -22.04
N VAL A 114 -11.54 -3.53 -22.34
CA VAL A 114 -12.65 -3.72 -21.42
C VAL A 114 -12.26 -4.70 -20.33
N THR A 115 -11.38 -5.63 -20.73
CA THR A 115 -11.16 -6.74 -19.81
C THR A 115 -9.81 -6.62 -19.12
N LEU A 116 -9.08 -5.60 -19.51
CA LEU A 116 -7.72 -5.46 -18.98
C LEU A 116 -7.72 -5.43 -17.46
N PRO A 117 -8.71 -4.80 -16.82
CA PRO A 117 -8.70 -4.71 -15.35
C PRO A 117 -9.02 -6.03 -14.68
N ILE A 118 -9.47 -7.09 -15.43
CA ILE A 118 -9.99 -8.27 -14.76
C ILE A 118 -9.34 -9.52 -15.32
N SER A 119 -8.62 -9.42 -16.46
CA SER A 119 -8.13 -10.60 -17.15
C SER A 119 -6.80 -11.07 -16.57
N SER A 120 -6.53 -12.31 -16.57
CA SER A 120 -5.30 -12.89 -16.08
C SER A 120 -4.33 -13.20 -17.21
N ARG A 121 -4.89 -13.56 -18.29
CA ARG A 121 -4.06 -13.86 -19.46
C ARG A 121 -4.88 -13.85 -20.74
N THR A 122 -4.12 -13.76 -21.87
CA THR A 122 -4.66 -13.86 -23.22
C THR A 122 -4.08 -15.06 -23.95
N VAL A 123 -4.99 -15.66 -24.67
CA VAL A 123 -4.52 -16.80 -25.46
C VAL A 123 -4.92 -16.61 -26.92
N ALA A 124 -4.13 -17.25 -27.81
CA ALA A 124 -4.43 -17.22 -29.24
C ALA A 124 -3.74 -18.36 -29.97
N LEU A 125 -4.41 -18.87 -30.98
CA LEU A 125 -3.77 -19.77 -31.92
C LEU A 125 -3.17 -19.00 -33.10
N LEU A 126 -1.85 -19.14 -33.26
CA LEU A 126 -1.12 -18.44 -34.31
C LEU A 126 -0.51 -19.41 -35.31
N PRO A 127 -0.35 -18.89 -36.54
CA PRO A 127 0.31 -19.78 -37.50
C PRO A 127 1.67 -20.27 -37.02
N TRP A 128 1.89 -21.56 -37.22
CA TRP A 128 3.13 -22.18 -36.83
C TRP A 128 4.18 -22.08 -37.95
N SER A 129 5.40 -21.73 -37.67
CA SER A 129 6.49 -21.72 -38.63
C SER A 129 7.61 -22.66 -38.21
N GLU A 130 8.34 -23.22 -39.29
CA GLU A 130 9.47 -24.11 -39.08
C GLU A 130 10.53 -23.45 -38.20
N GLY A 131 10.89 -24.10 -37.04
CA GLY A 131 11.93 -23.57 -36.18
C GLY A 131 11.43 -23.11 -34.83
N GLU A 132 10.06 -23.18 -34.67
CA GLU A 132 9.43 -22.83 -33.40
C GLU A 132 9.53 -23.98 -32.40
N GLU A 133 9.79 -23.67 -31.14
CA GLU A 133 10.01 -24.63 -30.07
C GLU A 133 8.77 -25.46 -29.79
N SER A 134 7.58 -24.91 -30.09
CA SER A 134 6.32 -25.59 -29.78
C SER A 134 5.93 -26.57 -30.87
N GLU A 135 5.33 -27.72 -30.46
CA GLU A 135 4.81 -28.69 -31.41
C GLU A 135 3.62 -28.13 -32.19
N PRO A 136 3.68 -28.38 -33.58
CA PRO A 136 2.57 -27.88 -34.40
C PRO A 136 1.24 -28.53 -34.04
N ILE A 137 0.24 -27.67 -33.95
CA ILE A 137 -1.15 -28.09 -33.74
C ILE A 137 -1.89 -28.11 -35.06
N PRO A 138 -2.18 -29.39 -35.53
CA PRO A 138 -2.95 -29.45 -36.78
C PRO A 138 -4.40 -29.02 -36.61
N LEU A 139 -4.74 -27.94 -37.29
CA LEU A 139 -6.12 -27.45 -37.23
C LEU A 139 -6.59 -27.02 -38.62
N ASN A 140 -7.61 -27.76 -39.14
CA ASN A 140 -8.22 -27.46 -40.43
C ASN A 140 -7.17 -27.44 -41.55
N GLY A 141 -6.21 -28.29 -41.53
CA GLY A 141 -5.26 -28.43 -42.60
C GLY A 141 -4.08 -27.49 -42.51
N ARG A 142 -4.05 -26.71 -41.42
CA ARG A 142 -2.96 -25.79 -41.14
C ARG A 142 -2.27 -26.15 -39.82
N SER A 143 -1.04 -25.83 -39.83
CA SER A 143 -0.28 -26.01 -38.60
C SER A 143 -0.26 -24.73 -37.75
N MET A 144 -0.77 -24.82 -36.53
CA MET A 144 -0.90 -23.68 -35.61
C MET A 144 -0.01 -23.87 -34.39
N ARG A 145 0.12 -22.76 -33.66
CA ARG A 145 0.77 -22.81 -32.37
C ARG A 145 -0.02 -22.06 -31.31
N TRP A 146 0.07 -22.53 -30.14
CA TRP A 146 -0.55 -21.94 -28.97
C TRP A 146 0.29 -20.79 -28.43
N ALA A 147 -0.35 -19.59 -28.44
CA ALA A 147 0.30 -18.44 -27.85
C ALA A 147 -0.47 -17.93 -26.64
N GLN A 148 0.27 -17.64 -25.64
CA GLN A 148 -0.35 -17.12 -24.43
C GLN A 148 0.57 -16.12 -23.73
N GLY A 149 -0.08 -15.12 -23.10
CA GLY A 149 0.62 -14.12 -22.32
C GLY A 149 -0.26 -13.34 -21.38
N ASN A 150 0.40 -12.79 -20.36
CA ASN A 150 -0.26 -11.87 -19.43
C ASN A 150 0.09 -10.42 -19.72
N LEU A 151 -0.84 -9.78 -20.24
CA LEU A 151 -0.60 -8.41 -20.68
C LEU A 151 -0.34 -7.49 -19.49
N TRP A 152 -0.77 -7.90 -18.27
CA TRP A 152 -0.57 -7.10 -17.07
C TRP A 152 0.89 -7.09 -16.65
N ASP A 153 1.56 -8.13 -17.03
CA ASP A 153 2.97 -8.13 -16.69
C ASP A 153 3.66 -6.87 -17.22
N ASP A 154 3.23 -6.35 -18.29
CA ASP A 154 3.86 -5.22 -18.94
C ASP A 154 3.20 -3.91 -18.55
N VAL A 155 1.92 -3.95 -18.25
CA VAL A 155 1.13 -2.77 -17.92
C VAL A 155 1.28 -2.44 -16.43
N ALA A 156 1.66 -3.44 -15.65
CA ALA A 156 1.81 -3.28 -14.21
C ALA A 156 2.77 -2.14 -13.89
N LEU A 157 3.55 -1.72 -14.86
CA LEU A 157 4.49 -0.65 -14.63
C LEU A 157 3.79 0.64 -14.23
N VAL A 158 2.76 1.02 -14.96
CA VAL A 158 2.04 2.25 -14.71
C VAL A 158 1.38 2.19 -13.33
N SER A 159 0.73 1.07 -13.09
CA SER A 159 0.05 0.88 -11.81
C SER A 159 1.04 0.86 -10.65
N ARG A 160 2.14 0.30 -10.89
CA ARG A 160 3.17 0.28 -9.87
C ARG A 160 3.64 1.67 -9.52
N HIS A 161 3.85 2.49 -10.52
CA HIS A 161 4.26 3.87 -10.30
C HIS A 161 3.20 4.64 -9.52
N GLU A 162 2.03 4.38 -9.86
CA GLU A 162 0.93 5.03 -9.16
C GLU A 162 0.91 4.62 -7.69
N ALA A 163 1.03 3.32 -7.49
CA ALA A 163 1.07 2.83 -6.12
C ALA A 163 2.22 3.44 -5.34
N ALA A 164 3.37 3.53 -5.96
CA ALA A 164 4.55 4.13 -5.33
C ALA A 164 4.31 5.60 -5.01
N GLU A 165 3.67 6.30 -5.90
CA GLU A 165 3.36 7.70 -5.69
C GLU A 165 2.44 7.89 -4.49
N LEU A 166 1.41 7.05 -4.46
CA LEU A 166 0.53 7.10 -3.31
C LEU A 166 1.30 6.86 -2.01
N PHE A 167 2.18 5.91 -2.04
CA PHE A 167 3.03 5.63 -0.90
C PHE A 167 3.84 6.88 -0.50
N ASN A 168 4.43 7.50 -1.47
CA ASN A 168 5.32 8.62 -1.24
C ASN A 168 4.58 9.85 -0.73
N ARG A 169 3.22 9.84 -0.87
CA ARG A 169 2.38 10.94 -0.40
C ARG A 169 1.76 10.61 0.96
N GLY A 170 2.12 9.50 1.50
CA GLY A 170 1.65 9.11 2.81
C GLY A 170 0.32 8.42 2.80
N MET A 171 -0.22 8.11 1.58
CA MET A 171 -1.47 7.36 1.44
C MET A 171 -1.20 5.86 1.41
N TYR A 172 -0.79 5.34 2.50
CA TYR A 172 -0.25 3.99 2.59
C TYR A 172 -1.34 2.95 2.37
N GLN A 173 -2.48 3.15 2.90
CA GLN A 173 -3.58 2.21 2.71
C GLN A 173 -3.95 2.09 1.24
N ALA A 174 -4.11 3.22 0.62
CA ALA A 174 -4.41 3.24 -0.80
C ALA A 174 -3.32 2.55 -1.61
N SER A 175 -2.12 2.83 -1.29
CA SER A 175 -0.98 2.18 -1.93
C SER A 175 -1.04 0.67 -1.78
N ALA A 176 -1.24 0.23 -0.57
CA ALA A 176 -1.36 -1.20 -0.29
C ALA A 176 -2.43 -1.85 -1.15
N ARG A 177 -3.57 -1.23 -1.25
CA ARG A 177 -4.69 -1.73 -2.05
C ARG A 177 -4.28 -1.89 -3.51
N LEU A 178 -3.65 -0.92 -4.02
CA LEU A 178 -3.24 -0.95 -5.41
C LEU A 178 -2.23 -2.07 -5.65
N PHE A 179 -1.25 -2.24 -4.77
CA PHE A 179 -0.31 -3.33 -4.90
C PHE A 179 -1.01 -4.68 -4.84
N ARG A 180 -2.04 -4.82 -4.03
CA ARG A 180 -2.81 -6.05 -3.95
C ARG A 180 -3.56 -6.32 -5.25
N GLU A 181 -4.01 -5.24 -5.80
CA GLU A 181 -4.67 -5.36 -7.10
C GLU A 181 -3.70 -5.86 -8.17
N ILE A 182 -2.54 -5.33 -8.09
CA ILE A 182 -1.52 -5.78 -9.02
C ILE A 182 -1.21 -7.24 -8.79
N GLU A 183 -1.02 -7.54 -7.54
CA GLU A 183 -0.73 -8.92 -7.15
C GLU A 183 -1.74 -9.90 -7.73
N ALA A 184 -2.94 -9.59 -7.75
CA ALA A 184 -4.03 -10.46 -8.18
C ALA A 184 -3.99 -10.68 -9.69
N ARG A 185 -3.18 -9.92 -10.43
CA ARG A 185 -3.31 -9.92 -11.88
C ARG A 185 -2.02 -10.34 -12.56
N VAL A 186 -0.96 -10.09 -11.88
CA VAL A 186 0.33 -10.39 -12.50
C VAL A 186 0.57 -11.89 -12.50
N SER A 187 1.51 -12.34 -13.27
CA SER A 187 1.88 -13.74 -13.35
C SER A 187 2.47 -14.24 -12.03
N GLY A 188 2.39 -15.52 -11.84
CA GLY A 188 2.74 -16.15 -10.57
C GLY A 188 4.10 -15.77 -10.06
N GLY A 189 5.01 -15.68 -10.89
CA GLY A 189 6.36 -15.36 -10.47
C GLY A 189 6.50 -13.97 -9.88
N GLN A 190 5.60 -13.06 -10.14
CA GLN A 190 5.66 -11.67 -9.70
C GLN A 190 4.79 -11.43 -8.48
N LYS A 191 3.90 -12.30 -8.15
CA LYS A 191 2.90 -12.13 -7.10
C LYS A 191 3.55 -11.90 -5.75
N PRO A 192 4.58 -12.67 -5.39
CA PRO A 192 5.18 -12.47 -4.08
C PRO A 192 5.79 -11.08 -3.91
N THR A 193 6.34 -10.57 -4.96
CA THR A 193 6.93 -9.24 -4.91
C THR A 193 5.87 -8.19 -4.61
N TYR A 194 4.80 -8.22 -5.23
CA TYR A 194 3.75 -7.22 -5.05
C TYR A 194 3.02 -7.43 -3.73
N ARG A 195 2.94 -8.66 -3.35
CA ARG A 195 2.46 -8.91 -2.00
C ARG A 195 3.34 -8.24 -0.96
N ALA A 196 4.64 -8.36 -1.18
CA ALA A 196 5.61 -7.74 -0.28
C ALA A 196 5.46 -6.22 -0.27
N PHE A 197 5.26 -5.59 -1.38
CA PHE A 197 5.05 -4.15 -1.45
C PHE A 197 3.77 -3.75 -0.71
N ALA A 198 2.73 -4.55 -0.93
CA ALA A 198 1.50 -4.28 -0.21
C ALA A 198 1.72 -4.34 1.30
N ASP A 199 2.39 -5.35 1.77
CA ASP A 199 2.70 -5.50 3.18
C ASP A 199 3.56 -4.34 3.68
N LEU A 200 4.49 -3.99 2.85
CA LEU A 200 5.32 -2.83 3.18
C LEU A 200 4.47 -1.60 3.43
N ALA A 201 3.59 -1.28 2.49
CA ALA A 201 2.70 -0.13 2.63
C ALA A 201 1.85 -0.23 3.89
N GLU A 202 1.35 -1.38 4.18
CA GLU A 202 0.55 -1.62 5.38
C GLU A 202 1.39 -1.41 6.64
N GLY A 203 2.60 -1.94 6.61
CA GLY A 203 3.49 -1.69 7.72
C GLY A 203 3.66 -0.23 8.06
N TYR A 204 3.89 0.54 7.11
CA TYR A 204 4.07 1.96 7.34
C TYR A 204 2.78 2.62 7.77
N GLU A 205 1.66 2.11 7.28
CA GLU A 205 0.36 2.56 7.78
C GLU A 205 0.24 2.32 9.28
N PHE A 206 0.52 1.13 9.69
CA PHE A 206 0.51 0.81 11.12
C PHE A 206 1.43 1.74 11.90
N TRP A 207 2.57 1.94 11.29
CA TRP A 207 3.55 2.81 11.94
C TRP A 207 3.00 4.22 12.12
N GLU A 208 2.30 4.70 11.17
CA GLU A 208 1.73 6.04 11.20
C GLU A 208 0.69 6.17 12.32
N ARG A 209 0.15 5.12 12.76
CA ARG A 209 -0.90 5.10 13.78
C ARG A 209 -0.35 4.64 15.12
N PHE A 210 0.96 4.43 15.13
CA PHE A 210 1.71 4.12 16.35
C PHE A 210 1.44 2.70 16.80
N HIS A 211 0.91 1.83 15.88
CA HIS A 211 0.84 0.40 16.12
C HIS A 211 2.18 -0.26 15.82
N TYR A 212 3.18 -0.12 16.67
CA TYR A 212 4.58 -0.38 16.41
C TYR A 212 4.84 -1.87 16.21
N ARG A 213 4.23 -2.68 17.06
CA ARG A 213 4.44 -4.11 16.94
C ARG A 213 3.93 -4.62 15.59
N GLN A 214 2.75 -4.27 15.20
CA GLN A 214 2.20 -4.65 13.91
C GLN A 214 3.06 -4.13 12.76
N ALA A 215 3.48 -2.92 12.90
CA ALA A 215 4.36 -2.31 11.90
C ALA A 215 5.64 -3.12 11.74
N TRP A 216 6.23 -3.46 12.83
CA TRP A 216 7.48 -4.20 12.84
C TRP A 216 7.31 -5.57 12.18
N ASP A 217 6.27 -6.26 12.50
CA ASP A 217 5.99 -7.58 11.95
C ASP A 217 5.85 -7.52 10.44
N LYS A 218 5.12 -6.53 9.99
CA LYS A 218 4.89 -6.39 8.55
C LYS A 218 6.18 -6.05 7.82
N LEU A 219 6.94 -5.08 8.38
CA LEU A 219 8.15 -4.63 7.71
C LEU A 219 9.22 -5.73 7.69
N LYS A 220 9.26 -6.44 8.70
CA LYS A 220 10.21 -7.54 8.78
C LYS A 220 9.97 -8.56 7.68
N THR A 221 8.79 -9.01 7.51
CA THR A 221 8.42 -10.00 6.50
C THR A 221 8.58 -9.41 5.09
N ALA A 222 8.15 -8.21 4.94
CA ALA A 222 8.23 -7.56 3.63
C ALA A 222 9.68 -7.38 3.19
N THR A 223 10.52 -6.99 4.12
CA THR A 223 11.93 -6.75 3.83
C THR A 223 12.60 -8.02 3.30
N LYS A 224 12.34 -9.09 3.91
CA LYS A 224 12.92 -10.37 3.48
C LYS A 224 12.50 -10.71 2.05
N ALA A 225 11.27 -10.56 1.80
CA ALA A 225 10.71 -10.87 0.50
C ALA A 225 11.26 -9.94 -0.57
N LEU A 226 11.40 -8.71 -0.28
CA LEU A 226 11.88 -7.73 -1.23
C LEU A 226 13.37 -7.89 -1.49
N GLU A 227 14.06 -8.33 -0.55
CA GLU A 227 15.47 -8.65 -0.73
C GLU A 227 15.66 -9.78 -1.74
N MET A 228 14.87 -10.73 -1.53
CA MET A 228 14.92 -11.84 -2.46
C MET A 228 14.56 -11.39 -3.86
N ALA A 229 13.57 -10.59 -3.93
CA ALA A 229 13.12 -10.07 -5.21
C ALA A 229 14.22 -9.23 -5.89
N SER A 230 14.93 -8.54 -5.13
CA SER A 230 15.99 -7.68 -5.67
C SER A 230 17.09 -8.50 -6.32
N LEU A 231 17.21 -9.78 -5.97
CA LEU A 231 18.25 -10.67 -6.49
C LEU A 231 17.77 -11.37 -7.75
N TRP A 232 16.50 -11.51 -7.96
CA TRP A 232 15.97 -12.34 -9.03
C TRP A 232 15.10 -11.52 -9.98
N GLY A 233 15.49 -10.21 -10.16
CA GLY A 233 14.82 -9.50 -11.24
C GLY A 233 13.71 -8.61 -10.79
N GLY A 234 13.66 -8.09 -9.47
CA GLY A 234 12.73 -7.09 -8.98
C GLY A 234 12.70 -5.82 -9.79
N PRO A 235 11.65 -4.99 -9.62
CA PRO A 235 11.54 -3.76 -10.40
C PRO A 235 12.74 -2.83 -10.19
N PRO A 236 13.04 -2.02 -11.25
CA PRO A 236 14.09 -1.02 -11.07
C PRO A 236 13.85 -0.12 -9.87
N GLY A 237 14.92 0.21 -9.15
CA GLY A 237 14.81 1.13 -8.04
C GLY A 237 14.67 0.46 -6.69
N LEU A 238 14.36 -0.88 -6.71
CA LEU A 238 14.15 -1.64 -5.49
C LEU A 238 15.41 -1.67 -4.64
N LYS A 239 16.53 -1.81 -5.27
CA LYS A 239 17.80 -1.93 -4.56
C LYS A 239 18.12 -0.65 -3.78
N ALA A 240 17.70 0.44 -4.33
CA ALA A 240 17.99 1.73 -3.73
C ALA A 240 17.16 1.97 -2.49
N VAL A 241 16.03 1.36 -2.38
CA VAL A 241 15.09 1.66 -1.31
C VAL A 241 15.31 0.70 -0.14
N LEU A 242 15.92 -0.38 -0.31
CA LEU A 242 16.02 -1.49 0.63
C LEU A 242 16.76 -1.07 1.89
N PRO A 243 17.84 -0.35 1.75
CA PRO A 243 18.55 0.06 2.97
C PRO A 243 17.68 0.87 3.92
N GLY A 244 16.89 1.75 3.34
CA GLY A 244 15.98 2.53 4.16
C GLY A 244 14.95 1.70 4.88
N ILE A 245 14.44 0.71 4.22
CA ILE A 245 13.45 -0.18 4.79
C ILE A 245 14.05 -0.98 5.94
N LYS A 246 15.29 -1.39 5.76
CA LYS A 246 16.00 -2.16 6.77
C LYS A 246 16.28 -1.32 8.01
N ALA A 247 16.72 -0.15 7.72
CA ALA A 247 16.96 0.78 8.82
C ALA A 247 15.69 1.00 9.65
N ASN A 248 14.59 1.12 8.98
CA ASN A 248 13.32 1.33 9.67
C ASN A 248 12.90 0.09 10.45
N ALA A 249 13.03 -1.06 9.82
CA ALA A 249 12.72 -2.30 10.53
C ALA A 249 13.56 -2.43 11.79
N GLY A 250 14.83 -2.09 11.71
CA GLY A 250 15.70 -2.09 12.87
C GLY A 250 15.28 -1.12 13.95
N PHE A 251 14.93 0.09 13.54
CA PHE A 251 14.43 1.09 14.47
C PHE A 251 13.22 0.56 15.23
N LEU A 252 12.23 -0.04 14.54
CA LEU A 252 11.01 -0.54 15.14
C LEU A 252 11.31 -1.70 16.08
N GLU A 253 12.23 -2.49 15.66
CA GLU A 253 12.63 -3.61 16.51
C GLU A 253 13.10 -3.12 17.88
N ARG A 254 13.99 -2.17 17.88
CA ARG A 254 14.48 -1.60 19.12
C ARG A 254 13.35 -1.02 19.96
N LEU A 255 12.50 -0.35 19.30
CA LEU A 255 11.37 0.28 19.97
C LEU A 255 10.46 -0.77 20.57
N VAL A 256 10.13 -1.78 19.88
CA VAL A 256 9.15 -2.79 20.27
C VAL A 256 9.73 -3.65 21.39
N LEU A 257 10.96 -3.94 21.29
CA LEU A 257 11.55 -4.90 22.21
C LEU A 257 12.07 -4.22 23.47
N ASP A 258 12.00 -2.94 23.52
CA ASP A 258 12.43 -2.18 24.70
C ASP A 258 11.47 -2.37 25.85
N PRO A 259 11.97 -2.93 27.00
CA PRO A 259 11.06 -3.24 28.11
C PRO A 259 10.78 -2.04 29.00
N ALA A 260 11.52 -0.93 28.71
CA ALA A 260 11.41 0.23 29.58
C ALA A 260 10.03 0.85 29.52
N ALA A 261 9.61 1.41 30.62
CA ALA A 261 8.31 2.07 30.71
C ALA A 261 8.26 3.31 29.83
N VAL A 262 9.40 3.99 29.77
CA VAL A 262 9.58 5.13 28.88
C VAL A 262 10.63 4.81 27.82
N LYS A 263 10.16 4.71 26.65
CA LYS A 263 11.02 4.25 25.57
C LYS A 263 11.79 5.41 24.93
N ASP A 264 13.07 5.17 24.80
CA ASP A 264 13.95 6.19 24.26
C ASP A 264 13.58 6.53 22.81
N SER A 265 13.26 5.59 22.07
CA SER A 265 13.08 5.71 20.63
C SER A 265 11.73 6.35 20.28
N LEU A 266 10.84 6.38 21.28
CA LEU A 266 9.51 6.92 21.03
C LEU A 266 9.57 8.42 20.76
N SER A 267 10.39 9.12 21.53
CA SER A 267 10.52 10.55 21.34
C SER A 267 11.08 10.87 19.95
N LEU A 268 11.98 10.03 19.54
CA LEU A 268 12.57 10.22 18.22
C LEU A 268 11.54 10.00 17.11
N ASP A 269 10.74 8.97 17.28
CA ASP A 269 9.71 8.70 16.27
C ASP A 269 8.67 9.82 16.24
N LEU A 270 8.23 10.28 17.42
CA LEU A 270 7.25 11.37 17.47
C LEU A 270 7.77 12.61 16.75
N PHE A 271 8.99 12.84 17.02
CA PHE A 271 9.61 14.00 16.40
C PHE A 271 9.68 13.83 14.88
N ALA A 272 10.10 12.62 14.42
CA ALA A 272 10.11 12.31 12.99
C ALA A 272 8.71 12.39 12.41
N HIS A 273 7.73 12.02 13.20
CA HIS A 273 6.33 12.05 12.81
C HIS A 273 5.88 13.46 12.46
N VAL A 274 6.47 14.41 13.09
CA VAL A 274 6.16 15.81 12.84
C VAL A 274 6.44 16.16 11.38
N SER A 275 7.59 15.80 10.95
CA SER A 275 8.00 16.11 9.59
C SER A 275 7.12 15.39 8.57
N ARG A 276 6.75 14.17 8.92
CA ARG A 276 5.90 13.43 8.01
C ARG A 276 4.54 14.09 7.87
N ARG A 277 4.07 14.68 8.91
CA ARG A 277 2.77 15.35 8.88
C ARG A 277 2.86 16.70 8.19
N LEU A 278 3.90 17.31 8.48
CA LEU A 278 4.02 18.68 7.98
C LEU A 278 4.37 18.69 6.50
N HIS A 279 5.30 17.83 6.09
CA HIS A 279 5.89 17.99 4.77
C HIS A 279 5.31 16.99 3.78
N MET A 280 5.02 15.87 4.31
CA MET A 280 4.49 14.83 3.44
C MET A 280 2.98 14.93 3.32
N ALA A 281 2.28 15.03 4.43
CA ALA A 281 0.81 15.02 4.47
C ALA A 281 0.26 16.44 4.37
N HIS A 282 1.16 17.45 4.48
CA HIS A 282 0.78 18.85 4.45
C HIS A 282 -0.36 19.14 5.42
N ASP A 283 -0.16 18.64 6.67
CA ASP A 283 -1.15 18.77 7.73
C ASP A 283 -0.56 19.48 8.95
N PRO A 284 -0.57 20.80 8.96
CA PRO A 284 0.07 21.55 10.04
C PRO A 284 -0.62 21.36 11.39
N GLU A 285 -1.84 21.08 11.36
CA GLU A 285 -2.56 20.87 12.62
C GLU A 285 -2.08 19.61 13.33
N ALA A 286 -2.11 18.60 12.66
CA ALA A 286 -1.64 17.33 13.21
C ALA A 286 -0.16 17.40 13.58
N ALA A 287 0.57 18.08 12.74
CA ALA A 287 2.00 18.25 12.98
C ALA A 287 2.26 18.99 14.28
N MET A 288 1.49 20.07 14.51
CA MET A 288 1.64 20.86 15.74
C MET A 288 1.34 20.03 16.97
N ILE A 289 0.31 19.26 16.94
CA ILE A 289 -0.06 18.37 18.04
C ILE A 289 1.06 17.37 18.29
N ALA A 290 1.53 16.78 17.24
CA ALA A 290 2.62 15.81 17.34
C ALA A 290 3.88 16.45 17.90
N LEU A 291 4.15 17.71 17.47
CA LEU A 291 5.34 18.42 17.89
C LEU A 291 5.30 18.71 19.39
N VAL A 292 4.19 19.12 19.92
CA VAL A 292 4.03 19.38 21.34
C VAL A 292 4.16 18.09 22.12
N ARG A 293 3.59 17.01 21.65
CA ARG A 293 3.73 15.68 22.25
C ARG A 293 5.19 15.23 22.26
N ALA A 294 5.84 15.44 21.08
CA ALA A 294 7.25 15.09 20.99
C ALA A 294 8.08 15.86 22.02
N LEU A 295 7.84 17.16 22.13
CA LEU A 295 8.52 18.00 23.13
C LEU A 295 8.35 17.43 24.52
N GLU A 296 7.16 17.08 24.89
CA GLU A 296 6.87 16.50 26.20
C GLU A 296 7.58 15.15 26.37
N ALA A 297 7.53 14.36 25.36
CA ALA A 297 8.14 13.05 25.40
C ALA A 297 9.64 13.14 25.68
N PHE A 298 10.30 14.16 25.17
CA PHE A 298 11.72 14.36 25.45
C PHE A 298 11.95 14.65 26.93
N ALA A 299 11.14 15.46 27.47
CA ALA A 299 11.24 15.73 28.91
C ALA A 299 11.02 14.46 29.73
N GLN A 300 9.97 13.74 29.34
CA GLN A 300 9.63 12.52 30.04
C GLN A 300 10.79 11.53 29.99
N ARG A 301 11.28 11.44 28.82
CA ARG A 301 12.41 10.55 28.64
C ARG A 301 13.58 10.95 29.54
N GLN A 302 13.92 12.19 29.53
CA GLN A 302 15.04 12.70 30.31
C GLN A 302 14.81 12.52 31.81
N LEU A 303 13.66 12.86 32.27
CA LEU A 303 13.33 12.72 33.68
C LEU A 303 13.40 11.26 34.11
N PHE A 304 12.87 10.43 33.29
CA PHE A 304 12.85 9.01 33.62
C PHE A 304 14.25 8.43 33.61
N LYS A 305 15.02 8.64 32.59
CA LYS A 305 16.31 8.02 32.40
C LYS A 305 17.32 8.51 33.42
N GLN A 306 17.31 9.74 33.71
CA GLN A 306 18.34 10.33 34.55
C GLN A 306 17.90 10.37 36.01
N TYR A 307 16.60 10.48 36.19
CA TYR A 307 16.20 10.79 37.55
C TYR A 307 15.19 9.77 38.07
N LYS A 308 14.74 8.82 37.20
CA LYS A 308 13.79 7.75 37.52
C LYS A 308 12.45 8.31 37.96
N ILE A 309 12.17 9.44 37.38
CA ILE A 309 10.87 10.08 37.65
C ILE A 309 9.88 9.72 36.55
N LYS A 310 8.72 9.13 37.00
CA LYS A 310 7.60 8.84 36.11
C LYS A 310 6.57 9.98 36.15
N THR A 311 6.43 10.65 35.07
CA THR A 311 5.67 11.89 35.06
C THR A 311 4.18 11.62 35.26
N TRP A 312 3.79 10.39 35.06
CA TRP A 312 2.37 10.05 35.20
C TRP A 312 2.10 9.39 36.55
N ASP A 313 3.09 9.26 37.38
CA ASP A 313 3.03 8.70 38.73
C ASP A 313 4.18 9.18 39.59
N VAL A 314 4.23 10.49 39.66
CA VAL A 314 5.36 11.11 40.34
C VAL A 314 5.16 11.05 41.86
N GLN A 315 6.27 10.82 42.57
CA GLN A 315 6.30 11.00 44.01
C GLN A 315 6.81 12.38 44.39
N PRO A 316 5.97 13.12 45.19
CA PRO A 316 6.35 14.49 45.53
C PRO A 316 7.77 14.58 46.09
N GLU A 317 8.15 13.58 46.72
CA GLU A 317 9.44 13.58 47.39
C GLU A 317 10.59 13.50 46.39
N GLN A 318 10.29 13.04 45.19
CA GLN A 318 11.28 12.92 44.14
C GLN A 318 11.54 14.25 43.45
N LEU A 319 10.70 15.23 43.72
CA LEU A 319 10.74 16.49 43.00
C LEU A 319 11.57 17.53 43.76
N PRO A 320 12.08 18.50 43.05
CA PRO A 320 12.67 19.65 43.73
C PRO A 320 11.71 20.33 44.70
N GLN A 321 12.27 20.87 45.85
CA GLN A 321 11.49 21.41 46.94
C GLN A 321 10.45 22.42 46.44
N ILE A 322 10.77 23.08 45.45
CA ILE A 322 9.95 24.18 44.97
C ILE A 322 8.68 23.64 44.31
N LEU A 323 8.69 22.37 43.88
CA LEU A 323 7.56 21.81 43.13
C LEU A 323 6.75 20.87 43.99
N GLN A 324 7.17 20.60 45.15
CA GLN A 324 6.55 19.57 45.99
C GLN A 324 5.14 19.98 46.42
N GLU A 325 5.05 21.21 46.83
CA GLU A 325 3.74 21.69 47.27
C GLU A 325 2.73 21.68 46.14
N ALA A 326 3.17 22.21 45.03
CA ALA A 326 2.30 22.21 43.86
C ALA A 326 1.85 20.80 43.50
N CYS A 327 2.75 19.90 43.54
CA CYS A 327 2.44 18.50 43.24
C CYS A 327 1.37 17.96 44.17
N ARG A 328 1.41 18.29 45.48
CA ARG A 328 0.51 17.75 46.49
C ARG A 328 -0.87 18.38 46.38
N THR A 329 -0.87 19.50 45.78
CA THR A 329 -2.11 20.25 45.87
C THR A 329 -2.86 20.22 44.54
N SER A 330 -2.06 19.95 43.41
CA SER A 330 -2.74 20.27 42.17
C SER A 330 -2.51 19.20 41.11
N TRP A 331 -1.72 18.17 41.41
CA TRP A 331 -1.38 17.25 40.34
C TRP A 331 -2.04 15.89 40.55
N LEU A 332 -2.85 15.78 41.58
CA LEU A 332 -3.52 14.52 41.86
C LEU A 332 -4.62 14.25 40.84
N ASN A 333 -4.39 13.15 40.18
CA ASN A 333 -5.45 12.66 39.31
C ASN A 333 -6.53 11.92 40.07
N ASP A 334 -7.78 12.40 39.95
CA ASP A 334 -8.87 11.90 40.78
C ASP A 334 -9.34 10.53 40.30
N VAL A 335 -8.91 10.17 39.15
CA VAL A 335 -9.37 8.91 38.57
C VAL A 335 -8.55 7.75 39.10
N ASP A 336 -7.27 7.85 39.08
CA ASP A 336 -6.44 6.72 39.44
C ASP A 336 -5.61 7.01 40.68
N GLY A 337 -5.71 8.25 41.25
CA GLY A 337 -5.05 8.64 42.48
C GLY A 337 -3.56 8.86 42.33
N LYS A 338 -3.13 8.94 41.13
CA LYS A 338 -1.71 9.17 40.84
C LYS A 338 -1.45 10.64 40.56
N TYR A 339 -0.19 11.02 40.91
CA TYR A 339 0.20 12.39 40.62
C TYR A 339 0.72 12.54 39.19
N ASN A 340 0.04 13.42 38.39
CA ASN A 340 0.44 13.69 37.02
C ASN A 340 1.08 15.07 36.87
N MET A 341 2.32 14.94 36.49
CA MET A 341 3.09 16.17 36.35
C MET A 341 2.77 16.88 35.04
N PRO A 342 2.35 18.15 35.09
CA PRO A 342 2.08 18.91 33.87
C PRO A 342 3.35 19.17 33.05
N ARG A 343 3.25 19.37 31.76
CA ARG A 343 4.35 19.50 30.83
C ARG A 343 5.32 20.59 31.27
N GLN A 344 4.78 21.74 31.48
CA GLN A 344 5.64 22.85 31.86
C GLN A 344 6.43 22.53 33.13
N SER A 345 5.72 21.86 34.05
CA SER A 345 6.35 21.49 35.31
C SER A 345 7.45 20.45 35.10
N GLN A 346 7.34 19.66 34.11
CA GLN A 346 8.38 18.69 33.77
C GLN A 346 9.69 19.40 33.43
N PHE A 347 9.70 20.37 32.66
CA PHE A 347 10.89 21.11 32.26
C PHE A 347 11.43 21.94 33.42
N ARG A 348 10.53 22.49 34.17
CA ARG A 348 10.95 23.20 35.38
C ARG A 348 11.70 22.27 36.33
N ALA A 349 11.11 21.09 36.49
CA ALA A 349 11.78 20.10 37.31
C ALA A 349 13.19 19.82 36.80
N LEU A 350 13.32 19.61 35.55
CA LEU A 350 14.61 19.36 34.94
C LEU A 350 15.56 20.52 35.21
N ALA A 351 15.12 21.71 35.08
CA ALA A 351 15.94 22.88 35.31
C ALA A 351 16.43 22.95 36.75
N GLU A 352 15.53 22.69 37.63
CA GLU A 352 15.85 22.74 39.06
C GLU A 352 16.82 21.63 39.44
N LEU A 353 16.78 20.60 38.69
CA LEU A 353 17.65 19.47 38.93
C LEU A 353 19.00 19.67 38.24
N GLY A 354 19.18 20.84 37.55
CA GLY A 354 20.41 21.20 36.88
C GLY A 354 20.60 20.52 35.54
N ASP A 355 19.52 20.01 34.99
CA ASP A 355 19.57 19.32 33.71
C ASP A 355 19.63 20.31 32.54
N PRO A 356 20.60 20.03 31.60
CA PRO A 356 20.78 20.94 30.47
C PRO A 356 19.52 21.15 29.66
N LEU A 357 18.76 20.09 29.48
CA LEU A 357 17.51 20.21 28.74
C LEU A 357 16.56 21.19 29.39
N GLY A 358 16.38 21.09 30.69
CA GLY A 358 15.57 22.04 31.43
C GLY A 358 16.06 23.47 31.34
N HIS A 359 17.37 23.68 31.49
CA HIS A 359 17.96 25.02 31.39
C HIS A 359 17.73 25.61 30.01
N ALA A 360 17.95 24.79 29.08
CA ALA A 360 17.74 25.24 27.71
C ALA A 360 16.30 25.66 27.48
N PHE A 361 15.39 24.86 27.95
CA PHE A 361 13.97 25.16 27.83
C PHE A 361 13.65 26.53 28.43
N VAL A 362 14.14 26.79 29.61
CA VAL A 362 13.91 28.05 30.31
C VAL A 362 14.49 29.20 29.49
N ARG A 363 15.63 28.99 29.00
CA ARG A 363 16.30 29.99 28.19
C ARG A 363 15.50 30.33 26.94
N GLU A 364 14.90 29.30 26.29
CA GLU A 364 14.21 29.47 25.02
C GLU A 364 12.74 29.82 25.24
N TRP A 365 12.25 29.90 26.40
CA TRP A 365 10.84 30.05 26.76
C TRP A 365 10.22 31.27 26.10
N PRO A 366 10.90 32.45 26.16
CA PRO A 366 10.29 33.65 25.56
C PRO A 366 9.94 33.46 24.09
N THR A 367 10.75 32.68 23.44
CA THR A 367 10.52 32.43 22.02
C THR A 367 9.48 31.33 21.83
N MET A 368 9.38 30.38 22.62
CA MET A 368 8.52 29.21 22.50
C MET A 368 7.10 29.54 22.94
N LYS A 369 7.05 30.43 23.89
CA LYS A 369 5.77 30.71 24.52
C LYS A 369 4.72 31.10 23.50
N PRO A 370 4.96 32.07 22.68
CA PRO A 370 3.92 32.42 21.71
C PRO A 370 3.56 31.27 20.79
N LEU A 371 4.47 30.41 20.40
CA LEU A 371 4.23 29.26 19.54
C LEU A 371 3.35 28.23 20.23
N LEU A 372 3.69 27.98 21.49
CA LEU A 372 2.88 27.06 22.27
C LEU A 372 1.48 27.61 22.50
N ASP A 373 1.41 28.92 22.69
CA ASP A 373 0.10 29.56 22.79
C ASP A 373 -0.70 29.36 21.52
N ALA A 374 -0.02 29.55 20.44
CA ALA A 374 -0.66 29.32 19.15
C ALA A 374 -1.18 27.89 19.04
N ALA A 375 -0.41 26.93 19.50
CA ALA A 375 -0.82 25.53 19.51
C ALA A 375 -2.09 25.35 20.32
N ASN A 376 -2.16 26.01 21.45
CA ASN A 376 -3.31 25.91 22.33
C ASN A 376 -4.56 26.54 21.70
N GLN A 377 -4.40 27.56 20.96
CA GLN A 377 -5.51 28.30 20.39
C GLN A 377 -5.96 27.68 19.06
N SER A 378 -5.21 26.70 18.60
CA SER A 378 -5.52 26.06 17.32
C SER A 378 -6.76 25.19 17.42
N VAL A 379 -7.26 24.79 16.23
CA VAL A 379 -8.49 24.01 16.12
C VAL A 379 -8.33 22.68 16.84
N LEU A 380 -7.21 21.93 16.64
CA LEU A 380 -7.00 20.64 17.28
C LEU A 380 -6.40 20.82 18.68
N GLY A 381 -6.17 21.94 19.08
CA GLY A 381 -5.84 22.25 20.46
C GLY A 381 -7.04 22.55 21.32
N HIS A 382 -7.20 23.83 21.67
CA HIS A 382 -8.35 24.23 22.48
C HIS A 382 -9.01 25.49 21.93
N GLY A 383 -8.52 25.92 20.81
CA GLY A 383 -9.03 27.15 20.24
C GLY A 383 -9.77 26.96 18.93
N PHE A 384 -9.86 28.07 18.16
CA PHE A 384 -10.66 28.05 16.95
C PHE A 384 -9.86 28.57 15.76
N GLU A 385 -8.54 28.73 15.91
CA GLU A 385 -7.69 29.26 14.84
C GLU A 385 -6.81 28.16 14.23
N PRO A 386 -6.79 28.15 12.89
CA PRO A 386 -5.88 27.17 12.27
C PRO A 386 -4.41 27.52 12.50
N VAL A 387 -3.65 26.43 12.61
CA VAL A 387 -2.22 26.62 12.78
C VAL A 387 -1.53 26.83 11.44
N LYS A 388 -0.60 27.78 11.42
CA LYS A 388 0.20 28.00 10.23
C LYS A 388 1.43 27.10 10.20
N ALA A 389 1.81 26.58 8.99
CA ALA A 389 2.96 25.70 8.82
C ALA A 389 4.24 26.36 9.31
N GLU A 390 4.36 27.64 9.16
CA GLU A 390 5.54 28.40 9.56
C GLU A 390 5.77 28.33 11.07
N ARG A 391 4.62 28.41 11.79
CA ARG A 391 4.71 28.33 13.24
C ARG A 391 5.17 26.95 13.70
N VAL A 392 4.72 25.95 13.02
CA VAL A 392 5.14 24.58 13.32
C VAL A 392 6.64 24.43 13.07
N GLN A 393 7.04 24.95 11.89
CA GLN A 393 8.45 24.87 11.54
C GLN A 393 9.32 25.60 12.54
N GLN A 394 8.93 26.79 13.02
CA GLN A 394 9.67 27.56 14.02
C GLN A 394 9.84 26.78 15.31
N LEU A 395 8.72 26.23 15.77
CA LEU A 395 8.80 25.44 16.99
C LEU A 395 9.65 24.20 16.78
N TYR A 396 9.49 23.53 15.63
CA TYR A 396 10.31 22.37 15.27
C TYR A 396 11.78 22.68 15.41
N ASP A 397 12.26 23.77 14.88
CA ASP A 397 13.66 24.18 14.90
C ASP A 397 14.15 24.40 16.33
N ILE A 398 13.32 24.99 17.12
CA ILE A 398 13.66 25.25 18.52
C ILE A 398 13.84 23.92 19.26
N VAL A 399 12.88 23.02 19.03
CA VAL A 399 12.89 21.73 19.72
C VAL A 399 14.11 20.92 19.27
N LEU A 400 14.42 20.93 18.00
CA LEU A 400 15.61 20.27 17.47
C LEU A 400 16.87 20.75 18.19
N LYS A 401 16.96 22.09 18.39
CA LYS A 401 18.09 22.68 19.08
C LYS A 401 18.10 22.29 20.55
N LEU A 402 16.96 22.33 21.13
CA LEU A 402 16.78 22.04 22.55
C LEU A 402 17.19 20.62 22.88
N THR A 403 16.86 19.70 22.06
CA THR A 403 17.04 18.28 22.35
C THR A 403 18.40 17.79 21.90
N GLY A 404 19.01 18.53 21.01
CA GLY A 404 20.29 18.13 20.48
C GLY A 404 20.23 16.95 19.55
N VAL A 405 19.05 16.59 19.20
CA VAL A 405 18.84 15.47 18.28
C VAL A 405 19.34 15.86 16.89
N SER A 406 19.99 14.89 16.28
CA SER A 406 20.39 15.06 14.89
C SER A 406 19.31 14.60 13.94
N GLU A 407 19.11 15.39 12.89
CA GLU A 407 18.10 15.03 11.92
C GLU A 407 18.37 13.64 11.32
N SER A 408 19.56 13.29 11.21
CA SER A 408 19.97 12.02 10.60
C SER A 408 19.61 10.84 11.48
N SER A 409 19.35 11.14 12.73
CA SER A 409 19.05 10.08 13.69
C SER A 409 17.56 9.76 13.70
N LEU A 410 16.77 10.57 13.06
CA LEU A 410 15.33 10.37 13.01
C LEU A 410 14.95 9.38 11.92
N PRO A 411 14.01 8.44 12.33
CA PRO A 411 13.56 7.54 11.26
C PRO A 411 12.90 8.28 10.11
N LYS A 412 13.29 7.84 8.84
CA LYS A 412 12.72 8.39 7.61
C LYS A 412 12.06 7.30 6.78
N PHE A 413 10.81 7.66 6.50
CA PHE A 413 10.16 6.72 5.59
C PHE A 413 10.77 6.79 4.21
N PRO A 414 10.93 5.59 3.57
CA PRO A 414 11.55 5.60 2.24
C PRO A 414 10.65 6.22 1.18
N THR A 415 11.29 6.70 0.11
CA THR A 415 10.62 7.06 -1.13
C THR A 415 10.74 5.96 -2.16
N LEU A 416 9.58 5.48 -2.53
CA LEU A 416 9.60 4.39 -3.49
C LEU A 416 9.89 4.90 -4.89
N ALA A 417 11.07 4.55 -5.47
CA ALA A 417 11.41 4.91 -6.85
C ALA A 417 11.21 3.72 -7.79
N LEU A 418 10.01 3.14 -7.70
CA LEU A 418 9.63 1.96 -8.46
C LEU A 418 9.00 2.32 -9.79
#